data_AF-A0A1M3KRP0-F1
#
_entry.id   AF-A0A1M3KRP0-F1
#
_cell.length_a   1.000
_cell.length_b   1.000
_cell.length_c   1.000
_cell.angle_alpha   90.00
_cell.angle_beta   90.00
_cell.angle_gamma   90.00
#
_symmetry.space_group_name_H-M   'P 1'
#
loop_
_entity.id
_entity.type
_entity.pdbx_description
1 polymer ?
#
loop_
_entity_poly.entity_id
_entity_poly.type
_entity_poly.pdbx_seq_one_letter_code
_entity_poly.pdbx_strand_id
1 'polypeptide(L)'
;MATAADVRKLAMSLEGTTEHPHFERTAFKVRRIYATLAADGKSVNLNLTPEEQEFKTMLAPEVFTPIPNKWGTSGWTTVDLKAIGKAELKTALEMAWEHGRAKKA
;
A
#
# COMPACT_ATOMS: atom_id res chain seq x y z
N MET A 1 2.07 2.16 -16.49
CA MET A 1 1.60 1.42 -15.30
C MET A 1 2.79 1.13 -14.41
N ALA A 2 2.55 1.02 -13.11
CA ALA A 2 3.62 0.80 -12.13
C ALA A 2 4.07 -0.66 -12.12
N THR A 3 5.20 -0.90 -11.47
CA THR A 3 5.80 -2.23 -11.35
C THR A 3 6.21 -2.50 -9.91
N ALA A 4 6.49 -3.76 -9.58
CA ALA A 4 7.10 -4.14 -8.30
C ALA A 4 8.39 -3.37 -8.01
N ALA A 5 9.20 -3.08 -9.04
CA ALA A 5 10.42 -2.28 -8.90
C ALA A 5 10.11 -0.82 -8.53
N ASP A 6 9.05 -0.24 -9.09
CA ASP A 6 8.58 1.10 -8.70
C ASP A 6 8.08 1.10 -7.25
N VAL A 7 7.32 0.10 -6.82
CA VAL A 7 6.89 -0.03 -5.41
C VAL A 7 8.09 -0.03 -4.48
N ARG A 8 9.08 -0.91 -4.72
CA ARG A 8 10.28 -0.99 -3.88
C ARG A 8 11.05 0.32 -3.88
N LYS A 9 11.29 0.92 -5.04
CA LYS A 9 12.03 2.19 -5.16
C LYS A 9 11.31 3.33 -4.42
N LEU A 10 10.00 3.47 -4.61
CA LEU A 10 9.22 4.54 -4.00
C LEU A 10 9.10 4.34 -2.49
N ALA A 11 8.75 3.14 -2.03
CA ALA A 11 8.63 2.83 -0.61
C ALA A 11 9.95 3.06 0.15
N MET A 12 11.08 2.58 -0.41
CA MET A 12 12.40 2.72 0.19
C MET A 12 12.95 4.17 0.14
N SER A 13 12.34 5.05 -0.66
CA SER A 13 12.68 6.48 -0.67
C SER A 13 12.00 7.26 0.46
N LEU A 14 11.02 6.67 1.15
CA LEU A 14 10.34 7.28 2.28
C LEU A 14 11.18 7.11 3.55
N GLU A 15 11.36 8.19 4.30
CA GLU A 15 12.25 8.23 5.44
C GLU A 15 11.87 7.17 6.49
N GLY A 16 12.88 6.44 6.99
CA GLY A 16 12.71 5.42 8.01
C GLY A 16 12.05 4.12 7.52
N THR A 17 11.74 3.97 6.23
CA THR A 17 11.24 2.72 5.68
C THR A 17 12.34 1.65 5.64
N THR A 18 11.96 0.44 6.04
CA THR A 18 12.75 -0.78 5.94
C THR A 18 11.93 -1.87 5.26
N GLU A 19 12.63 -2.76 4.55
CA GLU A 19 12.05 -3.90 3.85
C GLU A 19 12.31 -5.19 4.62
N HIS A 20 11.28 -6.03 4.80
CA HIS A 20 11.40 -7.31 5.49
C HIS A 20 10.52 -8.39 4.84
N PRO A 21 10.89 -9.68 4.92
CA PRO A 21 10.00 -10.78 4.58
C PRO A 21 8.73 -10.77 5.44
N HIS A 22 7.57 -11.02 4.83
CA HIS A 22 6.28 -11.12 5.51
C HIS A 22 5.44 -12.22 4.85
N PHE A 23 5.59 -13.45 5.34
CA PHE A 23 5.13 -14.66 4.65
C PHE A 23 5.72 -14.71 3.23
N GLU A 24 4.89 -14.93 2.22
CA GLU A 24 5.28 -14.91 0.80
C GLU A 24 5.40 -13.47 0.24
N ARG A 25 5.06 -12.45 1.03
CA ARG A 25 5.06 -11.05 0.63
C ARG A 25 6.32 -10.33 1.11
N THR A 26 6.63 -9.23 0.44
CA THR A 26 7.63 -8.27 0.91
C THR A 26 6.92 -7.14 1.65
N ALA A 27 7.24 -6.91 2.93
CA ALA A 27 6.67 -5.83 3.72
C ALA A 27 7.58 -4.60 3.74
N PHE A 28 6.96 -3.42 3.62
CA PHE A 28 7.59 -2.13 3.86
C PHE A 28 7.06 -1.56 5.17
N LYS A 29 8.00 -1.22 6.05
CA LYS A 29 7.73 -0.84 7.43
C LYS A 29 8.53 0.40 7.77
N VAL A 30 7.84 1.44 8.24
CA VAL A 30 8.48 2.55 8.96
C VAL A 30 8.46 2.20 10.44
N ARG A 31 7.46 2.66 11.20
CA ARG A 31 7.20 2.15 12.55
C ARG A 31 6.26 0.96 12.55
N ARG A 32 5.23 1.00 11.71
CA ARG A 32 4.31 -0.10 11.42
C ARG A 32 4.41 -0.49 9.95
N ILE A 33 4.03 -1.73 9.62
CA ILE A 33 3.89 -2.15 8.22
C ILE A 33 2.78 -1.31 7.62
N TYR A 34 3.10 -0.64 6.52
CA TYR A 34 2.15 0.20 5.79
C TYR A 34 1.89 -0.28 4.37
N ALA A 35 2.81 -1.06 3.81
CA ALA A 35 2.64 -1.68 2.50
C ALA A 35 3.15 -3.13 2.49
N THR A 36 2.50 -4.00 1.72
CA THR A 36 3.02 -5.35 1.42
C THR A 36 2.90 -5.67 -0.07
N LEU A 37 4.02 -5.89 -0.74
CA LEU A 37 4.09 -6.26 -2.15
C LEU A 37 3.89 -7.77 -2.31
N ALA A 38 2.99 -8.17 -3.21
CA ALA A 38 2.70 -9.56 -3.52
C ALA A 38 3.92 -10.28 -4.12
N ALA A 39 4.04 -11.59 -3.87
CA ALA A 39 5.12 -12.43 -4.37
C ALA A 39 5.24 -12.39 -5.90
N ASP A 40 4.11 -12.35 -6.60
CA ASP A 40 4.04 -12.30 -8.05
C ASP A 40 4.27 -10.90 -8.64
N GLY A 41 4.46 -9.89 -7.78
CA GLY A 41 4.76 -8.52 -8.16
C GLY A 41 3.64 -7.79 -8.89
N LYS A 42 2.39 -8.29 -8.84
CA LYS A 42 1.25 -7.68 -9.55
C LYS A 42 0.45 -6.70 -8.69
N SER A 43 0.51 -6.82 -7.37
CA SER A 43 -0.24 -5.95 -6.47
C SER A 43 0.54 -5.57 -5.23
N VAL A 44 0.17 -4.44 -4.63
CA VAL A 44 0.63 -4.00 -3.31
C VAL A 44 -0.58 -3.75 -2.42
N ASN A 45 -0.55 -4.24 -1.18
CA ASN A 45 -1.58 -3.90 -0.21
C ASN A 45 -1.11 -2.70 0.58
N LEU A 46 -1.96 -1.70 0.75
CA LEU A 46 -1.69 -0.48 1.50
C LEU A 46 -2.57 -0.41 2.74
N ASN A 47 -1.99 0.06 3.85
CA ASN A 47 -2.71 0.38 5.07
C ASN A 47 -3.22 1.82 5.00
N LEU A 48 -4.41 2.00 4.43
CA LEU A 48 -5.14 3.26 4.42
C LEU A 48 -6.08 3.33 5.62
N THR A 49 -6.68 4.49 5.87
CA THR A 49 -7.86 4.59 6.73
C THR A 49 -9.10 4.02 6.01
N PRO A 50 -10.14 3.57 6.74
CA PRO A 50 -11.39 3.14 6.12
C PRO A 50 -12.04 4.20 5.22
N GLU A 51 -11.96 5.48 5.60
CA GLU A 51 -12.50 6.61 4.83
C GLU A 51 -11.73 6.81 3.51
N GLU A 52 -10.39 6.82 3.55
CA GLU A 52 -9.58 6.90 2.34
C GLU A 52 -9.78 5.68 1.42
N GLN A 53 -9.91 4.48 2.01
CA GLN A 53 -10.21 3.25 1.27
C GLN A 53 -11.55 3.36 0.55
N GLU A 54 -12.61 3.80 1.23
CA GLU A 54 -13.95 3.97 0.65
C GLU A 54 -13.90 4.96 -0.52
N PHE A 55 -13.31 6.13 -0.30
CA PHE A 55 -13.17 7.16 -1.33
C PHE A 55 -12.38 6.65 -2.55
N LYS A 56 -11.23 5.99 -2.32
CA LYS A 56 -10.38 5.45 -3.40
C LYS A 56 -11.06 4.33 -4.17
N THR A 57 -11.74 3.42 -3.47
CA THR A 57 -12.48 2.31 -4.10
C THR A 57 -13.67 2.83 -4.90
N MET A 58 -14.32 3.90 -4.45
CA MET A 58 -15.41 4.53 -5.20
C MET A 58 -14.92 5.23 -6.47
N LEU A 59 -13.77 5.92 -6.40
CA LEU A 59 -13.23 6.68 -7.52
C LEU A 59 -12.54 5.83 -8.59
N ALA A 60 -11.82 4.77 -8.18
CA ALA A 60 -11.02 3.94 -9.07
C ALA A 60 -11.07 2.47 -8.63
N PRO A 61 -12.24 1.80 -8.73
CA PRO A 61 -12.42 0.41 -8.30
C PRO A 61 -11.55 -0.60 -9.06
N GLU A 62 -11.10 -0.26 -10.28
CA GLU A 62 -10.15 -1.04 -11.06
C GLU A 62 -8.71 -0.96 -10.53
N VAL A 63 -8.41 0.06 -9.72
CA VAL A 63 -7.10 0.26 -9.10
C VAL A 63 -7.12 -0.22 -7.64
N PHE A 64 -8.15 0.17 -6.88
CA PHE A 64 -8.23 -0.04 -5.44
C PHE A 64 -9.36 -1.00 -5.10
N THR A 65 -9.05 -2.05 -4.34
CA THR A 65 -10.07 -2.99 -3.84
C THR A 65 -9.80 -3.34 -2.39
N PRO A 66 -10.80 -3.26 -1.47
CA PRO A 66 -10.65 -3.73 -0.12
C PRO A 66 -10.25 -5.21 -0.10
N ILE A 67 -9.34 -5.60 0.79
CA ILE A 67 -9.05 -7.03 0.98
C ILE A 67 -10.33 -7.72 1.49
N PRO A 68 -10.78 -8.86 0.94
CA PRO A 68 -12.05 -9.48 1.32
C PRO A 68 -11.95 -10.24 2.66
N ASN A 69 -11.54 -9.56 3.74
CA ASN A 69 -11.45 -10.08 5.10
C ASN A 69 -11.41 -8.95 6.15
N LYS A 70 -11.18 -9.29 7.43
CA LYS A 70 -11.10 -8.34 8.56
C LYS A 70 -10.00 -7.27 8.43
N TRP A 71 -8.96 -7.52 7.63
CA TRP A 71 -7.96 -6.50 7.34
C TRP A 71 -8.54 -5.43 6.43
N GLY A 72 -9.30 -5.83 5.41
CA GLY A 72 -9.98 -4.91 4.52
C GLY A 72 -10.97 -4.01 5.24
N THR A 73 -11.74 -4.55 6.19
CA THR A 73 -12.64 -3.73 7.04
C THR A 73 -11.88 -2.71 7.90
N SER A 74 -10.56 -2.85 8.05
CA SER A 74 -9.69 -1.94 8.80
C SER A 74 -8.90 -0.99 7.89
N GLY A 75 -9.24 -0.89 6.60
CA GLY A 75 -8.59 0.01 5.63
C GLY A 75 -7.50 -0.64 4.77
N TRP A 76 -7.19 -1.93 4.96
CA TRP A 76 -6.22 -2.60 4.09
C TRP A 76 -6.77 -2.79 2.68
N THR A 77 -6.07 -2.19 1.72
CA THR A 77 -6.56 -2.04 0.34
C THR A 77 -5.54 -2.60 -0.63
N THR A 78 -5.99 -3.48 -1.52
CA THR A 78 -5.18 -4.00 -2.64
C THR A 78 -5.12 -2.95 -3.73
N VAL A 79 -3.92 -2.70 -4.24
CA VAL A 79 -3.66 -1.85 -5.42
C VAL A 79 -3.14 -2.72 -6.55
N ASP A 80 -3.84 -2.73 -7.70
CA ASP A 80 -3.36 -3.40 -8.91
C ASP A 80 -2.30 -2.53 -9.62
N LEU A 81 -1.07 -3.04 -9.71
CA LEU A 81 0.04 -2.30 -10.31
C LEU A 81 -0.12 -2.12 -11.83
N LYS A 82 -0.93 -2.98 -12.48
CA LYS A 82 -1.27 -2.84 -13.90
C LYS A 82 -2.29 -1.74 -14.16
N ALA A 83 -3.03 -1.29 -13.15
CA ALA A 83 -4.06 -0.26 -13.29
C ALA A 83 -3.59 1.13 -12.80
N ILE A 84 -2.53 1.20 -12.00
CA ILE A 84 -2.05 2.46 -11.39
C ILE A 84 -0.84 3.08 -12.12
N GLY A 85 -0.82 4.41 -12.22
CA GLY A 85 0.33 5.19 -12.65
C GLY A 85 1.39 5.37 -11.55
N LYS A 86 2.64 5.68 -11.91
CA LYS A 86 3.73 5.84 -10.92
C LYS A 86 3.50 7.02 -9.95
N ALA A 87 2.96 8.13 -10.45
CA ALA A 87 2.68 9.31 -9.63
C ALA A 87 1.59 9.02 -8.59
N GLU A 88 0.50 8.36 -9.00
CA GLU A 88 -0.57 7.98 -8.09
C GLU A 88 -0.12 6.91 -7.09
N LEU A 89 0.67 5.91 -7.54
CA LEU A 89 1.27 4.93 -6.64
C LEU A 89 2.14 5.60 -5.57
N LYS A 90 2.94 6.61 -5.96
CA LYS A 90 3.76 7.38 -5.02
C LYS A 90 2.89 8.04 -3.95
N THR A 91 1.84 8.76 -4.36
CA THR A 91 0.91 9.41 -3.42
C THR A 91 0.22 8.39 -2.50
N ALA A 92 -0.22 7.25 -3.05
CA ALA A 92 -0.85 6.20 -2.24
C ALA A 92 0.12 5.58 -1.21
N LEU A 93 1.39 5.39 -1.58
CA LEU A 93 2.44 4.92 -0.66
C LEU A 93 2.75 5.96 0.42
N GLU A 94 2.80 7.24 0.07
CA GLU A 94 3.01 8.35 1.01
C GLU A 94 1.89 8.41 2.05
N MET A 95 0.62 8.31 1.63
CA MET A 95 -0.54 8.26 2.54
C MET A 95 -0.42 7.08 3.53
N ALA A 96 -0.18 5.88 3.03
CA ALA A 96 -0.03 4.70 3.88
C ALA A 96 1.17 4.83 4.83
N TRP A 97 2.29 5.39 4.36
CA TRP A 97 3.48 5.63 5.16
C TRP A 97 3.24 6.64 6.29
N GLU A 98 2.48 7.72 6.04
CA GLU A 98 2.06 8.68 7.07
C GLU A 98 1.28 7.99 8.21
N HIS A 99 0.34 7.10 7.88
CA HIS A 99 -0.37 6.28 8.87
C HIS A 99 0.57 5.31 9.60
N GLY A 100 1.58 4.80 8.89
CA GLY A 100 2.58 3.89 9.43
C GLY A 100 3.57 4.55 10.39
N ARG A 101 3.90 5.84 10.21
CA ARG A 101 4.87 6.58 11.05
C ARG A 101 4.24 7.21 12.28
N ALA A 102 2.95 7.56 12.25
CA ALA A 102 2.27 8.22 13.36
C ALA A 102 2.28 7.39 14.67
N LYS A 103 2.35 8.07 15.82
CA LYS A 103 1.89 7.50 17.12
C LYS A 103 0.37 7.46 17.07
N LYS A 104 -0.23 6.30 17.42
CA LYS A 104 -1.62 6.32 17.88
C LYS A 104 -1.68 7.35 19.02
N ALA A 105 -2.55 8.34 18.86
CA ALA A 105 -2.97 9.20 19.97
C ALA A 105 -3.63 8.33 21.06
#